data_AF-A0A0F2LMW1-F1
#
_entry.id   AF-A0A0F2LMW1-F1
#
_cell.length_a   1.000
_cell.length_b   1.000
_cell.length_c   1.000
_cell.angle_alpha   90.00
_cell.angle_beta   90.00
_cell.angle_gamma   90.00
#
_symmetry.space_group_name_H-M   'P 1'
#
loop_
_entity.id
_entity.type
_entity.pdbx_description
1 polymer ?
#
loop_
_entity_poly.entity_id
_entity_poly.type
_entity_poly.pdbx_seq_one_letter_code
_entity_poly.pdbx_strand_id
1 'polypeptide(L)'
;MRLAVDIGGTFTDLVYVDEDGNVSFYKLSSTPKAPEEGLLQGIKEMGVRFKEVVHATTVATNALLGQLNLELPPVALMTTKGFKDVIEIGRQNRPELYNPYFERPKPLVPRELRLEVEERVNAEGRILVPLNEKEAEELVKEASRVAVALAISFLHSYANPENEVKAKKIAEKYFRHVSVSSEVAPEPREYERTSTTVVNAALMPIVSRYLNALEGVMAKYNAKLYVMASSGGLVDSSEASKRPIQIIESGPAAGLVGVQAFSRELGIGNAISFDMGGTTAKAGTVINGEV
;
A
#
# COMPACT_ATOMS: atom_id res chain seq x y z
N MET A 1 23.62 3.63 15.47
CA MET A 1 23.10 2.25 15.51
C MET A 1 21.75 2.13 14.83
N ARG A 2 21.75 1.89 13.52
CA ARG A 2 20.55 1.67 12.71
C ARG A 2 20.70 0.37 11.93
N LEU A 3 19.61 -0.36 11.78
CA LEU A 3 19.55 -1.55 10.94
C LEU A 3 18.59 -1.27 9.77
N ALA A 4 19.12 -1.24 8.55
CA ALA A 4 18.29 -1.24 7.35
C ALA A 4 18.05 -2.69 6.89
N VAL A 5 16.82 -2.99 6.49
CA VAL A 5 16.38 -4.34 6.11
C VAL A 5 15.55 -4.24 4.83
N ASP A 6 15.99 -4.90 3.77
CA ASP A 6 15.17 -5.14 2.58
C ASP A 6 14.78 -6.62 2.51
N ILE A 7 13.48 -6.89 2.58
CA ILE A 7 12.93 -8.25 2.43
C ILE A 7 12.42 -8.39 1.00
N GLY A 8 13.27 -8.99 0.16
CA GLY A 8 12.93 -9.39 -1.20
C GLY A 8 12.22 -10.74 -1.26
N GLY A 9 11.96 -11.21 -2.49
CA GLY A 9 11.39 -12.54 -2.73
C GLY A 9 12.42 -13.68 -2.63
N THR A 10 13.71 -13.40 -2.85
CA THR A 10 14.78 -14.41 -2.89
C THR A 10 15.75 -14.27 -1.71
N PHE A 11 16.19 -13.05 -1.44
CA PHE A 11 17.12 -12.75 -0.34
C PHE A 11 16.57 -11.64 0.54
N THR A 12 16.95 -11.69 1.80
CA THR A 12 16.82 -10.61 2.75
C THR A 12 18.20 -9.99 2.93
N ASP A 13 18.29 -8.67 2.76
CA ASP A 13 19.51 -7.90 2.86
C ASP A 13 19.46 -7.02 4.11
N LEU A 14 20.50 -7.10 4.95
CA LEU A 14 20.63 -6.33 6.19
C LEU A 14 21.87 -5.45 6.09
N VAL A 15 21.70 -4.18 6.43
CA VAL A 15 22.80 -3.21 6.51
C VAL A 15 22.77 -2.58 7.90
N TYR A 16 23.84 -2.76 8.65
CA TYR A 16 23.98 -2.18 9.99
C TYR A 16 24.99 -1.04 9.97
N VAL A 17 24.62 0.08 10.59
CA VAL A 17 25.51 1.22 10.82
C VAL A 17 25.65 1.45 12.31
N ASP A 18 26.88 1.38 12.83
CA ASP A 18 27.17 1.56 14.26
C ASP A 18 27.16 3.03 14.72
N GLU A 19 27.81 3.37 15.82
CA GLU A 19 27.91 4.76 16.31
C GLU A 19 29.09 5.53 15.69
N ASP A 20 30.12 4.82 15.24
CA ASP A 20 31.32 5.37 14.62
C ASP A 20 31.16 5.55 13.10
N GLY A 21 30.06 5.03 12.53
CA GLY A 21 29.75 5.08 11.11
C GLY A 21 30.25 3.87 10.32
N ASN A 22 30.74 2.82 10.98
CA ASN A 22 31.13 1.59 10.29
C ASN A 22 29.89 0.86 9.78
N VAL A 23 30.01 0.33 8.56
CA VAL A 23 28.92 -0.36 7.87
C VAL A 23 29.22 -1.85 7.78
N SER A 24 28.27 -2.67 8.20
CA SER A 24 28.31 -4.12 8.11
C SER A 24 27.13 -4.63 7.30
N PHE A 25 27.38 -5.63 6.44
CA PHE A 25 26.37 -6.21 5.55
C PHE A 25 26.13 -7.66 5.94
N TYR A 26 24.88 -8.09 5.85
CA TYR A 26 24.51 -9.49 6.00
C TYR A 26 23.43 -9.86 5.00
N LYS A 27 23.54 -11.03 4.38
CA LYS A 27 22.61 -11.52 3.37
C LYS A 27 22.25 -12.95 3.69
N LEU A 28 20.95 -13.23 3.66
CA LEU A 28 20.41 -14.56 3.87
C LEU A 28 19.25 -14.83 2.91
N SER A 29 18.92 -16.10 2.71
CA SER A 29 17.75 -16.48 1.92
C SER A 29 16.48 -15.99 2.59
N SER A 30 15.56 -15.43 1.79
CA SER A 30 14.25 -15.02 2.29
C SER A 30 13.44 -16.21 2.77
N THR A 31 12.55 -15.97 3.73
CA THR A 31 11.55 -16.94 4.19
C THR A 31 10.15 -16.40 3.83
N PRO A 32 9.66 -16.50 2.57
CA PRO A 32 8.44 -15.79 2.13
C PRO A 32 7.19 -16.12 2.95
N LYS A 33 7.11 -17.32 3.52
CA LYS A 33 5.99 -17.76 4.36
C LYS A 33 6.06 -17.23 5.80
N ALA A 34 7.24 -16.85 6.28
CA ALA A 34 7.49 -16.30 7.61
C ALA A 34 8.66 -15.29 7.59
N PRO A 35 8.51 -14.13 6.93
CA PRO A 35 9.59 -13.16 6.76
C PRO A 35 10.21 -12.68 8.08
N GLU A 36 9.41 -12.62 9.14
CA GLU A 36 9.80 -12.27 10.49
C GLU A 36 10.79 -13.27 11.11
N GLU A 37 10.70 -14.56 10.74
CA GLU A 37 11.63 -15.59 11.20
C GLU A 37 12.99 -15.42 10.52
N GLY A 38 12.98 -15.17 9.20
CA GLY A 38 14.20 -14.84 8.45
C GLY A 38 14.89 -13.60 9.02
N LEU A 39 14.14 -12.52 9.25
CA LEU A 39 14.72 -11.31 9.87
C LEU A 39 15.31 -11.61 11.27
N LEU A 40 14.60 -12.36 12.11
CA LEU A 40 15.09 -12.73 13.43
C LEU A 40 16.38 -13.57 13.36
N GLN A 41 16.48 -14.48 12.40
CA GLN A 41 17.69 -15.25 12.16
C GLN A 41 18.86 -14.32 11.79
N GLY A 42 18.67 -13.45 10.79
CA GLY A 42 19.71 -12.51 10.35
C GLY A 42 20.19 -11.60 11.47
N ILE A 43 19.28 -11.08 12.30
CA ILE A 43 19.62 -10.27 13.48
C ILE A 43 20.48 -11.07 14.49
N LYS A 44 20.11 -12.31 14.77
CA LYS A 44 20.86 -13.18 15.70
C LYS A 44 22.26 -13.49 15.19
N GLU A 45 22.39 -13.78 13.90
CA GLU A 45 23.66 -14.11 13.26
C GLU A 45 24.59 -12.90 13.17
N MET A 46 24.05 -11.69 12.96
CA MET A 46 24.84 -10.45 13.02
C MET A 46 25.32 -10.12 14.45
N GLY A 47 24.55 -10.49 15.47
CA GLY A 47 24.92 -10.25 16.88
C GLY A 47 25.00 -8.76 17.25
N VAL A 48 24.33 -7.88 16.50
CA VAL A 48 24.38 -6.42 16.68
C VAL A 48 23.29 -5.91 17.62
N ARG A 49 23.55 -4.77 18.26
CA ARG A 49 22.53 -4.00 18.98
C ARG A 49 22.01 -2.90 18.05
N PHE A 50 20.74 -2.53 18.15
CA PHE A 50 20.15 -1.45 17.36
C PHE A 50 18.98 -0.83 18.12
N LYS A 51 18.65 0.42 17.81
CA LYS A 51 17.50 1.14 18.39
C LYS A 51 16.38 1.36 17.39
N GLU A 52 16.71 1.32 16.10
CA GLU A 52 15.81 1.62 15.00
C GLU A 52 16.06 0.64 13.86
N VAL A 53 14.98 0.19 13.24
CA VAL A 53 14.98 -0.62 12.03
C VAL A 53 14.26 0.14 10.93
N VAL A 54 14.93 0.32 9.80
CA VAL A 54 14.37 0.89 8.58
C VAL A 54 14.11 -0.24 7.60
N HIS A 55 12.85 -0.45 7.25
CA HIS A 55 12.43 -1.63 6.52
C HIS A 55 11.80 -1.30 5.18
N ALA A 56 12.34 -1.88 4.10
CA ALA A 56 11.70 -1.91 2.79
C ALA A 56 11.18 -3.32 2.48
N THR A 57 10.05 -3.40 1.78
CA THR A 57 9.42 -4.69 1.49
C THR A 57 8.77 -4.71 0.12
N THR A 58 8.73 -5.90 -0.46
CA THR A 58 8.04 -6.18 -1.71
C THR A 58 6.67 -6.83 -1.50
N VAL A 59 6.22 -7.01 -0.25
CA VAL A 59 4.96 -7.74 0.06
C VAL A 59 3.73 -7.12 -0.62
N ALA A 60 3.63 -5.79 -0.67
CA ALA A 60 2.51 -5.09 -1.27
C ALA A 60 2.50 -5.25 -2.81
N THR A 61 3.65 -5.03 -3.46
CA THR A 61 3.81 -5.25 -4.91
C THR A 61 3.53 -6.70 -5.28
N ASN A 62 4.11 -7.67 -4.57
CA ASN A 62 3.96 -9.08 -4.88
C ASN A 62 2.51 -9.55 -4.71
N ALA A 63 1.79 -9.05 -3.70
CA ALA A 63 0.37 -9.34 -3.52
C ALA A 63 -0.48 -8.82 -4.70
N LEU A 64 -0.19 -7.63 -5.22
CA LEU A 64 -0.91 -7.09 -6.39
C LEU A 64 -0.61 -7.84 -7.67
N LEU A 65 0.63 -8.31 -7.83
CA LEU A 65 1.05 -9.08 -9.01
C LEU A 65 0.69 -10.57 -8.94
N GLY A 66 0.06 -11.03 -7.85
CA GLY A 66 -0.22 -12.46 -7.64
C GLY A 66 1.04 -13.33 -7.52
N GLN A 67 2.15 -12.72 -7.10
CA GLN A 67 3.45 -13.36 -6.98
C GLN A 67 3.63 -13.97 -5.57
N LEU A 68 4.58 -14.88 -5.43
CA LEU A 68 4.89 -15.56 -4.16
C LEU A 68 3.69 -16.29 -3.52
N ASN A 69 2.71 -16.73 -4.34
CA ASN A 69 1.45 -17.33 -3.89
C ASN A 69 0.64 -16.42 -2.95
N LEU A 70 0.78 -15.10 -3.10
CA LEU A 70 -0.06 -14.13 -2.42
C LEU A 70 -1.30 -13.88 -3.27
N GLU A 71 -2.46 -14.13 -2.70
CA GLU A 71 -3.75 -13.79 -3.31
C GLU A 71 -4.37 -12.62 -2.54
N LEU A 72 -4.93 -11.66 -3.28
CA LEU A 72 -5.70 -10.60 -2.66
C LEU A 72 -6.98 -11.17 -2.07
N PRO A 73 -7.29 -10.86 -0.81
CA PRO A 73 -8.51 -11.36 -0.21
C PRO A 73 -9.73 -10.64 -0.81
N PRO A 74 -10.95 -11.20 -0.69
CA PRO A 74 -12.15 -10.55 -1.20
C PRO A 74 -12.39 -9.19 -0.54
N VAL A 75 -12.63 -8.18 -1.37
CA VAL A 75 -12.91 -6.80 -0.95
C VAL A 75 -14.26 -6.36 -1.48
N ALA A 76 -15.02 -5.64 -0.67
CA ALA A 76 -16.22 -4.95 -1.10
C ALA A 76 -15.94 -3.46 -1.38
N LEU A 77 -16.73 -2.86 -2.26
CA LEU A 77 -16.67 -1.43 -2.58
C LEU A 77 -18.05 -0.82 -2.35
N MET A 78 -18.14 0.19 -1.49
CA MET A 78 -19.34 1.01 -1.33
C MET A 78 -19.17 2.34 -2.09
N THR A 79 -20.14 2.66 -2.93
CA THR A 79 -20.17 3.91 -3.71
C THR A 79 -21.49 4.62 -3.61
N THR A 80 -21.48 5.86 -4.07
CA THR A 80 -22.69 6.64 -4.33
C THR A 80 -23.62 5.89 -5.27
N LYS A 81 -24.93 5.87 -4.98
CA LYS A 81 -25.94 5.30 -5.88
C LYS A 81 -25.81 5.78 -7.33
N GLY A 82 -25.71 4.84 -8.27
CA GLY A 82 -25.45 5.05 -9.69
C GLY A 82 -23.98 4.98 -10.10
N PHE A 83 -23.04 4.77 -9.16
CA PHE A 83 -21.60 4.86 -9.40
C PHE A 83 -20.83 3.57 -9.08
N LYS A 84 -21.48 2.43 -8.84
CA LYS A 84 -20.76 1.16 -8.58
C LYS A 84 -19.87 0.69 -9.74
N ASP A 85 -20.18 1.07 -10.97
CA ASP A 85 -19.47 0.60 -12.16
C ASP A 85 -18.29 1.49 -12.57
N VAL A 86 -17.96 2.52 -11.77
CA VAL A 86 -16.83 3.42 -12.03
C VAL A 86 -15.52 2.67 -12.29
N ILE A 87 -15.22 1.64 -11.47
CA ILE A 87 -13.97 0.87 -11.60
C ILE A 87 -13.95 -0.08 -12.80
N GLU A 88 -15.11 -0.41 -13.36
CA GLU A 88 -15.24 -1.29 -14.53
C GLU A 88 -15.28 -0.49 -15.84
N ILE A 89 -15.96 0.66 -15.84
CA ILE A 89 -15.99 1.59 -16.96
C ILE A 89 -14.58 2.17 -17.19
N GLY A 90 -13.90 2.54 -16.10
CA GLY A 90 -12.58 3.16 -16.12
C GLY A 90 -12.58 4.48 -16.88
N ARG A 91 -11.46 4.75 -17.58
CA ARG A 91 -11.31 5.93 -18.45
C ARG A 91 -11.50 5.61 -19.94
N GLN A 92 -11.96 4.40 -20.26
CA GLN A 92 -12.09 3.89 -21.63
C GLN A 92 -10.79 3.99 -22.46
N ASN A 93 -9.63 4.00 -21.78
CA ASN A 93 -8.32 3.98 -22.43
C ASN A 93 -8.20 2.71 -23.30
N ARG A 94 -7.64 2.86 -24.50
CA ARG A 94 -7.42 1.77 -25.45
C ARG A 94 -5.91 1.52 -25.59
N PRO A 95 -5.31 0.67 -24.72
CA PRO A 95 -3.87 0.39 -24.80
C PRO A 95 -3.49 -0.25 -26.13
N GLU A 96 -4.37 -1.07 -26.70
CA GLU A 96 -4.23 -1.66 -28.04
C GLU A 96 -5.28 -1.10 -28.99
N LEU A 97 -5.06 0.12 -29.50
CA LEU A 97 -6.05 0.89 -30.28
C LEU A 97 -6.67 0.12 -31.46
N TYR A 98 -5.89 -0.75 -32.10
CA TYR A 98 -6.29 -1.50 -33.30
C TYR A 98 -6.65 -2.96 -33.04
N ASN A 99 -6.67 -3.41 -31.78
CA ASN A 99 -7.05 -4.78 -31.43
C ASN A 99 -8.53 -4.83 -31.01
N PRO A 100 -9.46 -5.27 -31.88
CA PRO A 100 -10.87 -5.40 -31.52
C PRO A 100 -11.15 -6.54 -30.53
N TYR A 101 -10.18 -7.44 -30.31
CA TYR A 101 -10.25 -8.57 -29.38
C TYR A 101 -9.56 -8.27 -28.05
N PHE A 102 -9.27 -7.00 -27.75
CA PHE A 102 -8.64 -6.62 -26.49
C PHE A 102 -9.53 -6.99 -25.29
N GLU A 103 -9.03 -7.86 -24.42
CA GLU A 103 -9.67 -8.20 -23.16
C GLU A 103 -9.25 -7.20 -22.08
N ARG A 104 -10.24 -6.54 -21.48
CA ARG A 104 -9.97 -5.61 -20.37
C ARG A 104 -9.55 -6.40 -19.12
N PRO A 105 -8.55 -5.90 -18.36
CA PRO A 105 -8.25 -6.45 -17.05
C PRO A 105 -9.51 -6.44 -16.16
N LYS A 106 -9.74 -7.56 -15.46
CA LYS A 106 -10.87 -7.67 -14.53
C LYS A 106 -10.64 -6.75 -13.33
N PRO A 107 -11.64 -5.95 -12.90
CA PRO A 107 -11.52 -5.12 -11.70
C PRO A 107 -11.29 -5.97 -10.45
N LEU A 108 -10.54 -5.44 -9.48
CA LEU A 108 -10.23 -6.12 -8.21
C LEU A 108 -11.48 -6.46 -7.38
N VAL A 109 -12.54 -5.66 -7.50
CA VAL A 109 -13.82 -5.91 -6.83
C VAL A 109 -14.83 -6.40 -7.86
N PRO A 110 -15.33 -7.63 -7.75
CA PRO A 110 -16.34 -8.15 -8.66
C PRO A 110 -17.68 -7.43 -8.43
N ARG A 111 -18.55 -7.42 -9.45
CA ARG A 111 -19.74 -6.55 -9.48
C ARG A 111 -20.69 -6.80 -8.30
N GLU A 112 -20.83 -8.04 -7.88
CA GLU A 112 -21.65 -8.50 -6.75
C GLU A 112 -21.16 -7.97 -5.39
N LEU A 113 -19.90 -7.55 -5.28
CA LEU A 113 -19.33 -6.92 -4.09
C LEU A 113 -19.25 -5.39 -4.19
N ARG A 114 -19.91 -4.78 -5.19
CA ARG A 114 -20.03 -3.33 -5.33
C ARG A 114 -21.40 -2.87 -4.88
N LEU A 115 -21.42 -2.25 -3.71
CA LEU A 115 -22.59 -1.79 -2.98
C LEU A 115 -22.87 -0.33 -3.37
N GLU A 116 -24.14 0.00 -3.57
CA GLU A 116 -24.60 1.36 -3.83
C GLU A 116 -25.44 1.80 -2.65
N VAL A 117 -25.11 2.94 -2.07
CA VAL A 117 -25.89 3.53 -0.98
C VAL A 117 -26.45 4.89 -1.39
N GLU A 118 -27.63 5.23 -0.88
CA GLU A 118 -28.23 6.53 -1.08
C GLU A 118 -27.51 7.60 -0.26
N GLU A 119 -26.59 8.30 -0.92
CA GLU A 119 -26.05 9.58 -0.48
C GLU A 119 -25.72 10.46 -1.71
N ARG A 120 -25.51 11.77 -1.51
CA ARG A 120 -25.01 12.66 -2.57
C ARG A 120 -24.38 13.91 -2.00
N VAL A 121 -23.19 14.23 -2.48
CA VAL A 121 -22.50 15.51 -2.28
C VAL A 121 -22.27 16.13 -3.66
N ASN A 122 -22.39 17.45 -3.80
CA ASN A 122 -22.10 18.16 -5.05
C ASN A 122 -20.63 18.64 -5.10
N ALA A 123 -20.23 19.26 -6.22
CA ALA A 123 -18.85 19.72 -6.42
C ALA A 123 -18.40 20.80 -5.42
N GLU A 124 -19.33 21.58 -4.87
CA GLU A 124 -19.06 22.60 -3.85
C GLU A 124 -19.02 22.02 -2.42
N GLY A 125 -19.15 20.69 -2.25
CA GLY A 125 -19.14 20.03 -0.95
C GLY A 125 -20.48 20.13 -0.19
N ARG A 126 -21.54 20.62 -0.82
CA ARG A 126 -22.89 20.63 -0.23
C ARG A 126 -23.49 19.24 -0.27
N ILE A 127 -23.94 18.76 0.88
CA ILE A 127 -24.72 17.53 0.99
C ILE A 127 -26.09 17.77 0.36
N LEU A 128 -26.37 17.09 -0.75
CA LEU A 128 -27.68 17.10 -1.42
C LEU A 128 -28.59 16.01 -0.85
N VAL A 129 -28.00 14.85 -0.55
CA VAL A 129 -28.68 13.71 0.07
C VAL A 129 -27.78 13.18 1.20
N PRO A 130 -28.24 13.19 2.46
CA PRO A 130 -27.46 12.61 3.56
C PRO A 130 -27.32 11.10 3.37
N LEU A 131 -26.29 10.51 3.98
CA LEU A 131 -26.13 9.05 3.99
C LEU A 131 -27.37 8.36 4.57
N ASN A 132 -27.95 7.42 3.83
CA ASN A 132 -28.91 6.47 4.37
C ASN A 132 -28.19 5.43 5.25
N GLU A 133 -28.06 5.72 6.55
CA GLU A 133 -27.30 4.90 7.49
C GLU A 133 -27.85 3.47 7.65
N LYS A 134 -29.17 3.28 7.54
CA LYS A 134 -29.79 1.95 7.64
C LYS A 134 -29.44 1.08 6.44
N GLU A 135 -29.58 1.64 5.24
CA GLU A 135 -29.18 0.97 4.00
C GLU A 135 -27.67 0.64 4.02
N ALA A 136 -26.84 1.60 4.45
CA ALA A 136 -25.40 1.38 4.61
C ALA A 136 -25.09 0.19 5.55
N GLU A 137 -25.75 0.12 6.71
CA GLU A 137 -25.54 -0.96 7.70
C GLU A 137 -25.98 -2.32 7.17
N GLU A 138 -27.10 -2.40 6.46
CA GLU A 138 -27.59 -3.62 5.82
C GLU A 138 -26.60 -4.14 4.75
N LEU A 139 -26.17 -3.25 3.84
CA LEU A 139 -25.22 -3.58 2.77
C LEU A 139 -23.86 -4.05 3.33
N VAL A 140 -23.33 -3.34 4.33
CA VAL A 140 -22.07 -3.69 4.99
C VAL A 140 -22.16 -5.05 5.66
N LYS A 141 -23.26 -5.31 6.38
CA LYS A 141 -23.48 -6.59 7.08
C LYS A 141 -23.60 -7.77 6.12
N GLU A 142 -24.19 -7.55 4.95
CA GLU A 142 -24.25 -8.58 3.91
C GLU A 142 -22.87 -8.83 3.30
N ALA A 143 -22.18 -7.77 2.90
CA ALA A 143 -20.85 -7.84 2.31
C ALA A 143 -19.82 -8.48 3.25
N SER A 144 -19.92 -8.26 4.56
CA SER A 144 -18.99 -8.82 5.56
C SER A 144 -19.06 -10.34 5.70
N ARG A 145 -20.05 -11.00 5.07
CA ARG A 145 -20.12 -12.47 5.03
C ARG A 145 -19.13 -13.08 4.04
N VAL A 146 -18.65 -12.28 3.09
CA VAL A 146 -17.78 -12.75 1.98
C VAL A 146 -16.50 -11.92 1.90
N ALA A 147 -16.60 -10.60 2.01
CA ALA A 147 -15.45 -9.69 1.98
C ALA A 147 -14.78 -9.58 3.35
N VAL A 148 -13.46 -9.44 3.36
CA VAL A 148 -12.68 -9.22 4.60
C VAL A 148 -12.27 -7.76 4.80
N ALA A 149 -12.43 -6.94 3.77
CA ALA A 149 -12.15 -5.51 3.79
C ALA A 149 -13.18 -4.74 2.95
N LEU A 150 -13.36 -3.46 3.28
CA LEU A 150 -14.29 -2.56 2.59
C LEU A 150 -13.56 -1.29 2.13
N ALA A 151 -13.73 -0.96 0.86
CA ALA A 151 -13.42 0.37 0.32
C ALA A 151 -14.70 1.21 0.25
N ILE A 152 -14.63 2.47 0.64
CA ILE A 152 -15.74 3.44 0.54
C ILE A 152 -15.26 4.60 -0.31
N SER A 153 -15.96 4.88 -1.41
CA SER A 153 -15.63 5.96 -2.33
C SER A 153 -16.89 6.65 -2.81
N PHE A 154 -17.20 7.78 -2.18
CA PHE A 154 -18.32 8.63 -2.54
C PHE A 154 -17.89 9.75 -3.50
N LEU A 155 -18.83 10.22 -4.30
CA LEU A 155 -18.59 11.39 -5.14
C LEU A 155 -18.33 12.61 -4.29
N HIS A 156 -17.35 13.41 -4.71
CA HIS A 156 -16.98 14.67 -4.07
C HIS A 156 -16.61 14.55 -2.57
N SER A 157 -16.22 13.35 -2.12
CA SER A 157 -15.71 13.13 -0.76
C SER A 157 -14.44 13.93 -0.45
N TYR A 158 -13.64 14.26 -1.47
CA TYR A 158 -12.50 15.18 -1.37
C TYR A 158 -12.92 16.62 -1.01
N ALA A 159 -14.15 17.02 -1.35
CA ALA A 159 -14.68 18.35 -1.04
C ALA A 159 -15.45 18.35 0.29
N ASN A 160 -16.22 17.29 0.56
CA ASN A 160 -16.85 17.08 1.87
C ASN A 160 -16.88 15.59 2.25
N PRO A 161 -16.08 15.16 3.24
CA PRO A 161 -15.95 13.75 3.62
C PRO A 161 -17.03 13.27 4.60
N GLU A 162 -17.97 14.12 5.02
CA GLU A 162 -18.88 13.82 6.14
C GLU A 162 -19.65 12.50 5.97
N ASN A 163 -20.19 12.24 4.78
CA ASN A 163 -20.91 10.99 4.50
C ASN A 163 -19.97 9.77 4.53
N GLU A 164 -18.73 9.88 4.02
CA GLU A 164 -17.76 8.77 4.12
C GLU A 164 -17.36 8.50 5.56
N VAL A 165 -17.18 9.54 6.38
CA VAL A 165 -16.86 9.41 7.81
C VAL A 165 -17.98 8.69 8.55
N LYS A 166 -19.25 8.98 8.25
CA LYS A 166 -20.41 8.26 8.81
C LYS A 166 -20.44 6.80 8.34
N ALA A 167 -20.26 6.55 7.04
CA ALA A 167 -20.24 5.21 6.47
C ALA A 167 -19.09 4.36 7.07
N LYS A 168 -17.90 4.95 7.28
CA LYS A 168 -16.76 4.31 7.93
C LYS A 168 -17.10 3.83 9.34
N LYS A 169 -17.70 4.69 10.17
CA LYS A 169 -18.10 4.33 11.54
C LYS A 169 -19.08 3.15 11.57
N ILE A 170 -19.98 3.07 10.60
CA ILE A 170 -20.90 1.93 10.45
C ILE A 170 -20.12 0.69 10.02
N ALA A 171 -19.25 0.82 9.02
CA ALA A 171 -18.45 -0.28 8.48
C ALA A 171 -17.49 -0.91 9.49
N GLU A 172 -16.86 -0.11 10.36
CA GLU A 172 -15.91 -0.56 11.38
C GLU A 172 -16.54 -1.50 12.43
N LYS A 173 -17.87 -1.57 12.53
CA LYS A 173 -18.56 -2.57 13.36
C LYS A 173 -18.49 -3.98 12.76
N TYR A 174 -18.28 -4.11 11.46
CA TYR A 174 -18.37 -5.36 10.71
C TYR A 174 -17.04 -5.76 10.04
N PHE A 175 -16.22 -4.77 9.67
CA PHE A 175 -14.94 -4.97 9.02
C PHE A 175 -13.80 -4.49 9.91
N ARG A 176 -12.75 -5.31 10.01
CA ARG A 176 -11.47 -4.88 10.63
C ARG A 176 -10.70 -3.89 9.76
N HIS A 177 -10.88 -3.96 8.45
CA HIS A 177 -10.16 -3.17 7.47
C HIS A 177 -11.14 -2.36 6.62
N VAL A 178 -11.19 -1.06 6.89
CA VAL A 178 -12.03 -0.10 6.15
C VAL A 178 -11.14 1.01 5.61
N SER A 179 -11.26 1.27 4.32
CA SER A 179 -10.51 2.28 3.58
C SER A 179 -11.50 3.31 3.02
N VAL A 180 -11.35 4.59 3.39
CA VAL A 180 -12.19 5.67 2.85
C VAL A 180 -11.38 6.54 1.89
N SER A 181 -12.01 6.92 0.79
CA SER A 181 -11.32 7.60 -0.30
C SER A 181 -10.80 8.99 0.09
N SER A 182 -11.51 9.69 0.98
CA SER A 182 -11.11 10.98 1.55
C SER A 182 -9.88 10.91 2.48
N GLU A 183 -9.49 9.75 2.98
CA GLU A 183 -8.25 9.59 3.77
C GLU A 183 -7.07 9.07 2.93
N VAL A 184 -7.38 8.27 1.91
CA VAL A 184 -6.37 7.58 1.08
C VAL A 184 -5.93 8.44 -0.10
N ALA A 185 -6.87 9.05 -0.82
CA ALA A 185 -6.61 9.84 -2.01
C ALA A 185 -7.64 10.99 -2.13
N PRO A 186 -7.54 12.04 -1.28
CA PRO A 186 -8.49 13.17 -1.24
C PRO A 186 -8.33 14.12 -2.44
N GLU A 187 -8.37 13.57 -3.64
CA GLU A 187 -8.21 14.29 -4.90
C GLU A 187 -9.46 14.14 -5.79
N PRO A 188 -9.72 15.12 -6.67
CA PRO A 188 -10.75 14.97 -7.69
C PRO A 188 -10.43 13.80 -8.64
N ARG A 189 -11.44 13.40 -9.43
CA ARG A 189 -11.45 12.22 -10.32
C ARG A 189 -11.75 10.91 -9.58
N GLU A 190 -12.98 10.47 -9.76
CA GLU A 190 -13.63 9.33 -9.14
C GLU A 190 -13.01 7.98 -9.47
N TYR A 191 -12.54 7.74 -10.70
CA TYR A 191 -11.95 6.43 -11.05
C TYR A 191 -10.63 6.19 -10.32
N GLU A 192 -9.68 7.12 -10.45
CA GLU A 192 -8.34 7.01 -9.86
C GLU A 192 -8.45 6.94 -8.33
N ARG A 193 -9.26 7.83 -7.73
CA ARG A 193 -9.53 7.81 -6.29
C ARG A 193 -10.16 6.48 -5.83
N THR A 194 -11.17 5.98 -6.55
CA THR A 194 -11.81 4.70 -6.18
C THR A 194 -10.85 3.53 -6.34
N SER A 195 -10.10 3.49 -7.45
CA SER A 195 -9.10 2.44 -7.72
C SER A 195 -8.03 2.39 -6.62
N THR A 196 -7.46 3.54 -6.25
CA THR A 196 -6.48 3.65 -5.16
C THR A 196 -7.07 3.20 -3.83
N THR A 197 -8.31 3.58 -3.53
CA THR A 197 -9.00 3.22 -2.27
C THR A 197 -9.24 1.70 -2.19
N VAL A 198 -9.62 1.08 -3.31
CA VAL A 198 -9.81 -0.37 -3.45
C VAL A 198 -8.49 -1.12 -3.26
N VAL A 199 -7.42 -0.69 -3.93
CA VAL A 199 -6.08 -1.29 -3.77
C VAL A 199 -5.63 -1.19 -2.32
N ASN A 200 -5.81 -0.03 -1.69
CA ASN A 200 -5.48 0.16 -0.28
C ASN A 200 -6.24 -0.84 0.62
N ALA A 201 -7.57 -0.95 0.46
CA ALA A 201 -8.40 -1.88 1.22
C ALA A 201 -7.97 -3.34 1.04
N ALA A 202 -7.64 -3.75 -0.19
CA ALA A 202 -7.20 -5.11 -0.51
C ALA A 202 -5.86 -5.48 0.15
N LEU A 203 -4.96 -4.51 0.27
CA LEU A 203 -3.64 -4.71 0.87
C LEU A 203 -3.64 -4.65 2.40
N MET A 204 -4.59 -3.94 3.03
CA MET A 204 -4.62 -3.76 4.48
C MET A 204 -4.50 -5.07 5.27
N PRO A 205 -5.25 -6.16 4.97
CA PRO A 205 -5.14 -7.41 5.73
C PRO A 205 -3.76 -8.09 5.60
N ILE A 206 -3.15 -8.02 4.42
CA ILE A 206 -1.85 -8.65 4.13
C ILE A 206 -0.74 -7.87 4.83
N VAL A 207 -0.69 -6.56 4.59
CA VAL A 207 0.35 -5.67 5.13
C VAL A 207 0.24 -5.54 6.64
N SER A 208 -0.96 -5.44 7.20
CA SER A 208 -1.14 -5.37 8.66
C SER A 208 -0.62 -6.64 9.33
N ARG A 209 -0.94 -7.83 8.79
CA ARG A 209 -0.45 -9.10 9.36
C ARG A 209 1.07 -9.16 9.33
N TYR A 210 1.66 -8.76 8.21
CA TYR A 210 3.11 -8.72 8.01
C TYR A 210 3.81 -7.77 8.98
N LEU A 211 3.38 -6.51 9.05
CA LEU A 211 4.00 -5.50 9.89
C LEU A 211 3.81 -5.81 11.38
N ASN A 212 2.66 -6.35 11.79
CA ASN A 212 2.44 -6.78 13.18
C ASN A 212 3.41 -7.91 13.58
N ALA A 213 3.71 -8.84 12.67
CA ALA A 213 4.68 -9.90 12.93
C ALA A 213 6.09 -9.33 13.14
N LEU A 214 6.51 -8.39 12.28
CA LEU A 214 7.79 -7.69 12.40
C LEU A 214 7.88 -6.84 13.68
N GLU A 215 6.83 -6.08 14.01
CA GLU A 215 6.74 -5.34 15.27
C GLU A 215 6.93 -6.25 16.48
N GLY A 216 6.32 -7.44 16.48
CA GLY A 216 6.48 -8.45 17.53
C GLY A 216 7.93 -8.94 17.68
N VAL A 217 8.70 -8.97 16.58
CA VAL A 217 10.15 -9.24 16.63
C VAL A 217 10.90 -8.04 17.20
N MET A 218 10.62 -6.82 16.71
CA MET A 218 11.31 -5.60 17.13
C MET A 218 11.09 -5.26 18.60
N ALA A 219 9.91 -5.59 19.13
CA ALA A 219 9.57 -5.42 20.55
C ALA A 219 10.54 -6.20 21.47
N LYS A 220 11.03 -7.38 21.05
CA LYS A 220 12.02 -8.18 21.80
C LYS A 220 13.38 -7.47 21.95
N TYR A 221 13.67 -6.54 21.04
CA TYR A 221 14.90 -5.74 21.01
C TYR A 221 14.69 -4.30 21.48
N ASN A 222 13.46 -3.94 21.91
CA ASN A 222 13.08 -2.56 22.22
C ASN A 222 13.45 -1.56 21.11
N ALA A 223 13.28 -2.00 19.85
CA ALA A 223 13.61 -1.22 18.66
C ALA A 223 12.34 -0.68 17.99
N LYS A 224 12.44 0.53 17.42
CA LYS A 224 11.38 1.10 16.59
C LYS A 224 11.45 0.56 15.16
N LEU A 225 10.30 0.28 14.57
CA LEU A 225 10.19 -0.13 13.17
C LEU A 225 9.66 1.04 12.33
N TYR A 226 10.47 1.47 11.37
CA TYR A 226 10.06 2.40 10.32
C TYR A 226 9.98 1.64 9.00
N VAL A 227 8.99 1.98 8.18
CA VAL A 227 8.78 1.39 6.87
C VAL A 227 9.09 2.44 5.80
N MET A 228 9.84 2.05 4.78
CA MET A 228 10.09 2.90 3.62
C MET A 228 8.79 3.10 2.83
N ALA A 229 8.47 4.36 2.52
CA ALA A 229 7.36 4.70 1.64
C ALA A 229 7.85 4.91 0.20
N SER A 230 6.95 4.76 -0.77
CA SER A 230 7.19 5.01 -2.19
C SER A 230 7.59 6.46 -2.50
N SER A 231 7.30 7.39 -1.58
CA SER A 231 7.75 8.78 -1.65
C SER A 231 9.24 8.98 -1.32
N GLY A 232 9.96 7.92 -0.93
CA GLY A 232 11.35 7.99 -0.45
C GLY A 232 11.49 8.42 1.01
N GLY A 233 10.36 8.64 1.72
CA GLY A 233 10.33 8.93 3.15
C GLY A 233 10.14 7.69 4.02
N LEU A 234 10.17 7.88 5.34
CA LEU A 234 9.87 6.84 6.32
C LEU A 234 8.51 7.09 6.97
N VAL A 235 7.76 6.01 7.21
CA VAL A 235 6.49 6.03 7.94
C VAL A 235 6.51 5.00 9.06
N ASP A 236 5.70 5.21 10.10
CA ASP A 236 5.51 4.19 11.13
C ASP A 236 4.79 2.96 10.55
N SER A 237 5.08 1.78 11.10
CA SER A 237 4.41 0.53 10.75
C SER A 237 2.89 0.58 10.92
N SER A 238 2.41 1.32 11.92
CA SER A 238 0.97 1.54 12.14
C SER A 238 0.33 2.35 11.01
N GLU A 239 1.07 3.28 10.42
CA GLU A 239 0.64 4.11 9.31
C GLU A 239 0.65 3.31 8.00
N ALA A 240 1.75 2.58 7.73
CA ALA A 240 1.83 1.67 6.59
C ALA A 240 0.76 0.57 6.62
N SER A 241 0.30 0.15 7.80
CA SER A 241 -0.81 -0.80 7.95
C SER A 241 -2.17 -0.20 7.58
N LYS A 242 -2.37 1.10 7.82
CA LYS A 242 -3.60 1.83 7.46
C LYS A 242 -3.62 2.26 6.00
N ARG A 243 -2.46 2.68 5.48
CA ARG A 243 -2.28 3.15 4.10
C ARG A 243 -1.20 2.34 3.36
N PRO A 244 -1.38 1.01 3.17
CA PRO A 244 -0.42 0.16 2.47
C PRO A 244 -0.15 0.57 1.02
N ILE A 245 -1.02 1.39 0.41
CA ILE A 245 -0.74 1.99 -0.90
C ILE A 245 0.60 2.76 -0.91
N GLN A 246 1.00 3.35 0.22
CA GLN A 246 2.22 4.16 0.34
C GLN A 246 3.50 3.35 0.35
N ILE A 247 3.45 2.02 0.38
CA ILE A 247 4.64 1.15 0.43
C ILE A 247 4.79 0.26 -0.81
N ILE A 248 3.91 0.42 -1.80
CA ILE A 248 4.02 -0.24 -3.11
C ILE A 248 5.28 0.31 -3.81
N GLU A 249 6.18 -0.55 -4.26
CA GLU A 249 7.50 -0.11 -4.77
C GLU A 249 8.37 0.65 -3.74
N SER A 250 8.27 0.34 -2.44
CA SER A 250 9.13 0.95 -1.41
C SER A 250 10.62 0.64 -1.56
N GLY A 251 10.99 -0.59 -1.95
CA GLY A 251 12.40 -0.98 -2.17
C GLY A 251 13.09 -0.14 -3.27
N PRO A 252 12.51 -0.02 -4.47
CA PRO A 252 13.05 0.83 -5.54
C PRO A 252 13.13 2.30 -5.15
N ALA A 253 12.15 2.81 -4.40
CA ALA A 253 12.20 4.16 -3.85
C ALA A 253 13.42 4.33 -2.91
N ALA A 254 13.70 3.36 -2.04
CA ALA A 254 14.91 3.37 -1.21
C ALA A 254 16.19 3.40 -2.06
N GLY A 255 16.25 2.59 -3.12
CA GLY A 255 17.36 2.57 -4.06
C GLY A 255 17.60 3.94 -4.72
N LEU A 256 16.52 4.61 -5.15
CA LEU A 256 16.58 5.96 -5.72
C LEU A 256 17.05 7.02 -4.72
N VAL A 257 16.59 6.94 -3.47
CA VAL A 257 17.09 7.82 -2.40
C VAL A 257 18.58 7.62 -2.18
N GLY A 258 19.06 6.37 -2.22
CA GLY A 258 20.50 6.06 -2.20
C GLY A 258 21.25 6.68 -3.38
N VAL A 259 20.74 6.53 -4.60
CA VAL A 259 21.33 7.12 -5.81
C VAL A 259 21.35 8.64 -5.73
N GLN A 260 20.30 9.28 -5.21
CA GLN A 260 20.27 10.73 -4.99
C GLN A 260 21.37 11.17 -4.01
N ALA A 261 21.55 10.44 -2.90
CA ALA A 261 22.59 10.75 -1.92
C ALA A 261 24.00 10.66 -2.54
N PHE A 262 24.29 9.58 -3.28
CA PHE A 262 25.57 9.43 -3.98
C PHE A 262 25.75 10.47 -5.09
N SER A 263 24.69 10.79 -5.83
CA SER A 263 24.74 11.79 -6.90
C SER A 263 25.10 13.16 -6.34
N ARG A 264 24.57 13.54 -5.17
CA ARG A 264 24.94 14.78 -4.47
C ARG A 264 26.41 14.80 -4.04
N GLU A 265 26.88 13.71 -3.43
CA GLU A 265 28.27 13.60 -2.97
C GLU A 265 29.27 13.65 -4.14
N LEU A 266 28.91 13.05 -5.27
CA LEU A 266 29.75 13.03 -6.48
C LEU A 266 29.59 14.28 -7.37
N GLY A 267 28.72 15.21 -7.01
CA GLY A 267 28.42 16.39 -7.84
C GLY A 267 27.74 16.07 -9.18
N ILE A 268 27.04 14.94 -9.26
CA ILE A 268 26.30 14.48 -10.44
C ILE A 268 24.86 14.98 -10.34
N GLY A 269 24.47 15.90 -11.22
CA GLY A 269 23.10 16.46 -11.23
C GLY A 269 22.05 15.52 -11.81
N ASN A 270 22.44 14.66 -12.77
CA ASN A 270 21.53 13.76 -13.48
C ASN A 270 22.06 12.33 -13.44
N ALA A 271 21.26 11.39 -12.93
CA ALA A 271 21.62 9.98 -12.83
C ALA A 271 20.43 9.09 -13.18
N ILE A 272 20.70 7.88 -13.67
CA ILE A 272 19.70 6.84 -13.88
C ILE A 272 20.05 5.69 -12.94
N SER A 273 19.10 5.31 -12.08
CA SER A 273 19.20 4.07 -11.30
C SER A 273 18.66 2.92 -12.15
N PHE A 274 19.33 1.77 -12.06
CA PHE A 274 18.86 0.54 -12.68
C PHE A 274 19.13 -0.62 -11.73
N ASP A 275 18.05 -1.24 -11.25
CA ASP A 275 18.08 -2.41 -10.37
C ASP A 275 17.44 -3.58 -11.09
N MET A 276 18.19 -4.68 -11.22
CA MET A 276 17.76 -5.88 -11.91
C MET A 276 17.88 -7.07 -10.97
N GLY A 277 16.73 -7.57 -10.53
CA GLY A 277 16.61 -8.80 -9.77
C GLY A 277 16.37 -10.02 -10.67
N GLY A 278 16.10 -11.17 -10.06
CA GLY A 278 15.83 -12.43 -10.79
C GLY A 278 14.48 -12.47 -11.52
N THR A 279 13.58 -11.51 -11.28
CA THR A 279 12.19 -11.54 -11.80
C THR A 279 11.73 -10.20 -12.37
N THR A 280 12.32 -9.08 -11.94
CA THR A 280 11.93 -7.73 -12.35
C THR A 280 13.16 -6.85 -12.55
N ALA A 281 13.05 -5.89 -13.46
CA ALA A 281 14.02 -4.82 -13.64
C ALA A 281 13.30 -3.49 -13.45
N LYS A 282 13.94 -2.58 -12.71
CA LYS A 282 13.36 -1.31 -12.30
C LYS A 282 14.37 -0.20 -12.57
N ALA A 283 13.86 0.91 -13.09
CA ALA A 283 14.67 2.08 -13.39
C ALA A 283 14.01 3.32 -12.80
N GLY A 284 14.83 4.27 -12.39
CA GLY A 284 14.38 5.59 -12.00
C GLY A 284 15.44 6.63 -12.32
N THR A 285 15.09 7.90 -12.14
CA THR A 285 15.94 9.01 -12.54
C THR A 285 16.13 9.96 -11.38
N VAL A 286 17.33 10.50 -11.25
CA VAL A 286 17.59 11.73 -10.51
C VAL A 286 17.82 12.81 -11.57
N ILE A 287 17.05 13.89 -11.52
CA ILE A 287 17.16 15.02 -12.45
C ILE A 287 17.38 16.29 -11.63
N ASN A 288 18.45 17.01 -11.94
CA ASN A 288 18.87 18.20 -11.18
C ASN A 288 18.97 17.98 -9.66
N GLY A 289 19.37 16.77 -9.23
CA GLY A 289 19.49 16.40 -7.82
C GLY A 289 18.18 16.03 -7.10
N GLU A 290 17.07 15.90 -7.83
CA GLU A 290 15.75 15.48 -7.33
C GLU A 290 15.33 14.13 -7.93
N VAL A 291 14.63 13.31 -7.14
CA VAL A 291 14.09 11.99 -7.53
C VAL A 291 12.74 12.16 -8.21
#